data_AF-A0A970W2R0-F1
#
_entry.id   AF-A0A970W2R0-F1
#
_cell.length_a   1.000
_cell.length_b   1.000
_cell.length_c   1.000
_cell.angle_alpha   90.00
_cell.angle_beta   90.00
_cell.angle_gamma   90.00
#
_symmetry.space_group_name_H-M   'P 1'
#
loop_
_entity.id
_entity.type
_entity.pdbx_description
1 polymer ?
#
loop_
_entity_poly.entity_id
_entity_poly.type
_entity_poly.pdbx_seq_one_letter_code
_entity_poly.pdbx_strand_id
1 'polypeptide(L)'
;MATTGGAPAELGCSVEQLDPYYRYADRDQIAQFAQLCPALVPLLLEAAKEIARHFDEPELVLEVVEGLTAEEQGLVVSINTDLPPEEAMARMDRFDEEWWVDVQDRAQGRVCIDVEFR
;
A
#
# COMPACT_ATOMS: atom_id res chain seq x y z
N MET A 1 34.50 -13.10 -11.10
CA MET A 1 33.83 -12.48 -9.95
C MET A 1 32.47 -12.00 -10.42
N ALA A 2 31.41 -12.69 -10.01
CA ALA A 2 30.04 -12.22 -10.10
C ALA A 2 29.28 -13.00 -9.03
N THR A 3 28.95 -12.31 -7.95
CA THR A 3 28.21 -12.84 -6.82
C THR A 3 26.74 -12.95 -7.21
N THR A 4 26.32 -14.11 -7.71
CA THR A 4 24.90 -14.49 -7.65
C THR A 4 24.67 -15.09 -6.28
N GLY A 5 24.48 -14.23 -5.28
CA GLY A 5 23.93 -14.60 -3.99
C GLY A 5 22.44 -14.86 -4.16
N GLY A 6 22.09 -15.99 -4.76
CA GLY A 6 20.73 -16.50 -4.77
C GLY A 6 20.54 -17.45 -3.61
N ALA A 7 19.88 -16.99 -2.54
CA ALA A 7 19.17 -17.82 -1.57
C ALA A 7 18.31 -16.91 -0.65
N PRO A 8 17.15 -17.37 -0.13
CA PRO A 8 16.25 -18.39 -0.64
C PRO A 8 14.82 -17.86 -0.84
N ALA A 9 14.07 -18.52 -1.73
CA ALA A 9 12.64 -18.35 -1.86
C ALA A 9 11.92 -19.06 -0.70
N GLU A 10 11.70 -18.39 0.43
CA GLU A 10 10.87 -18.95 1.50
C GLU A 10 9.88 -17.88 2.02
N LEU A 11 8.58 -18.21 1.94
CA LEU A 11 7.40 -17.51 2.49
C LEU A 11 6.71 -16.43 1.63
N GLY A 12 6.11 -16.86 0.51
CA GLY A 12 4.69 -16.68 0.15
C GLY A 12 4.03 -15.29 0.01
N CYS A 13 4.59 -14.21 0.55
CA CYS A 13 4.09 -12.84 0.40
C CYS A 13 5.23 -11.88 0.11
N SER A 14 5.80 -11.96 -1.10
CA SER A 14 6.85 -11.06 -1.56
C SER A 14 6.24 -9.78 -2.13
N VAL A 15 6.92 -8.65 -1.97
CA VAL A 15 6.53 -7.33 -2.53
C VAL A 15 6.17 -7.40 -4.01
N GLU A 16 6.74 -8.37 -4.75
CA GLU A 16 6.46 -8.65 -6.16
C GLU A 16 4.99 -8.93 -6.48
N GLN A 17 4.20 -9.37 -5.49
CA GLN A 17 2.75 -9.54 -5.68
C GLN A 17 2.01 -8.21 -5.82
N LEU A 18 2.60 -7.12 -5.32
CA LEU A 18 2.06 -5.77 -5.38
C LEU A 18 2.41 -5.04 -6.69
N ASP A 19 3.42 -5.51 -7.44
CA ASP A 19 3.88 -4.91 -8.72
C ASP A 19 2.74 -4.67 -9.74
N PRO A 20 1.72 -5.55 -9.88
CA PRO A 20 0.61 -5.31 -10.80
C PRO A 20 -0.37 -4.20 -10.37
N TYR A 21 -0.35 -3.82 -9.09
CA TYR A 21 -1.34 -2.93 -8.49
C TYR A 21 -0.76 -1.58 -8.08
N TYR A 22 0.51 -1.55 -7.70
CA TYR A 22 1.16 -0.39 -7.10
C TYR A 22 2.38 0.06 -7.90
N ARG A 23 2.52 1.37 -8.05
CA ARG A 23 3.79 2.03 -8.31
C ARG A 23 4.51 2.28 -6.99
N TYR A 24 5.82 2.04 -6.96
CA TYR A 24 6.63 2.28 -5.77
C TYR A 24 7.34 3.63 -5.87
N ALA A 25 7.24 4.44 -4.82
CA ALA A 25 8.09 5.62 -4.67
C ALA A 25 9.58 5.21 -4.50
N ASP A 26 9.83 4.22 -3.64
CA ASP A 26 11.15 3.57 -3.47
C ASP A 26 10.96 2.05 -3.26
N ARG A 27 11.33 1.27 -4.28
CA ARG A 27 11.12 -0.19 -4.27
C ARG A 27 11.99 -0.91 -3.23
N ASP A 28 13.22 -0.44 -3.02
CA ASP A 28 14.14 -1.08 -2.07
C ASP A 28 13.68 -0.85 -0.64
N GLN A 29 13.24 0.38 -0.33
CA GLN A 29 12.70 0.71 0.99
C GLN A 29 11.42 -0.06 1.30
N ILE A 30 10.51 -0.18 0.34
CA ILE A 30 9.27 -0.96 0.49
C ILE A 30 9.57 -2.46 0.62
N ALA A 31 10.54 -2.99 -0.14
CA ALA A 31 10.95 -4.38 -0.01
C ALA A 31 11.52 -4.68 1.39
N GLN A 32 12.33 -3.77 1.94
CA GLN A 32 12.84 -3.88 3.31
C GLN A 32 11.71 -3.82 4.34
N PHE A 33 10.76 -2.90 4.18
CA PHE A 33 9.61 -2.78 5.07
C PHE A 33 8.71 -4.02 5.04
N ALA A 34 8.47 -4.58 3.86
CA ALA A 34 7.70 -5.82 3.69
C ALA A 34 8.38 -7.04 4.35
N GLN A 35 9.72 -7.06 4.42
CA GLN A 35 10.45 -8.10 5.18
C GLN A 35 10.27 -7.95 6.69
N LEU A 36 10.16 -6.71 7.20
CA LEU A 36 9.93 -6.44 8.61
C LEU A 36 8.47 -6.70 9.02
N CYS A 37 7.53 -6.46 8.11
CA CYS A 37 6.08 -6.57 8.34
C CYS A 37 5.37 -7.37 7.22
N PRO A 38 5.66 -8.68 7.06
CA PRO A 38 5.10 -9.48 5.96
C PRO A 38 3.57 -9.63 6.01
N ALA A 39 2.97 -9.46 7.20
CA ALA A 39 1.53 -9.49 7.39
C ALA A 39 0.79 -8.33 6.71
N LEU A 40 1.49 -7.26 6.31
CA LEU A 40 0.89 -6.11 5.60
C LEU A 40 0.75 -6.35 4.10
N VAL A 41 1.57 -7.22 3.49
CA VAL A 41 1.46 -7.56 2.07
C VAL A 41 0.08 -8.07 1.66
N PRO A 42 -0.55 -9.03 2.36
CA PRO A 42 -1.91 -9.45 2.01
C PRO A 42 -2.94 -8.34 2.25
N LEU A 43 -2.75 -7.48 3.25
CA LEU A 43 -3.64 -6.33 3.49
C LEU A 43 -3.57 -5.33 2.34
N LEU A 44 -2.38 -5.04 1.80
CA LEU A 44 -2.21 -4.17 0.63
C LEU A 44 -2.81 -4.80 -0.64
N LEU A 45 -2.71 -6.11 -0.81
CA LEU A 45 -3.39 -6.82 -1.91
C LEU A 45 -4.93 -6.73 -1.80
N GLU A 46 -5.47 -6.82 -0.59
CA GLU A 46 -6.90 -6.61 -0.34
C GLU A 46 -7.30 -5.14 -0.61
N ALA A 47 -6.50 -4.18 -0.12
CA ALA A 47 -6.72 -2.76 -0.33
C ALA A 47 -6.80 -2.41 -1.82
N ALA A 48 -5.85 -2.87 -2.64
CA ALA A 48 -5.86 -2.62 -4.09
C ALA A 48 -7.16 -3.11 -4.76
N LYS A 49 -7.67 -4.27 -4.34
CA LYS A 49 -8.90 -4.84 -4.91
C LYS A 49 -10.12 -4.04 -4.49
N GLU A 50 -10.20 -3.62 -3.23
CA GLU A 50 -11.33 -2.84 -2.74
C GLU A 50 -11.29 -1.43 -3.34
N ILE A 51 -10.13 -0.77 -3.40
CA ILE A 51 -9.97 0.52 -4.07
C ILE A 51 -10.46 0.46 -5.52
N ALA A 52 -10.12 -0.60 -6.27
CA ALA A 52 -10.60 -0.80 -7.65
C ALA A 52 -12.12 -1.01 -7.78
N ARG A 53 -12.85 -1.25 -6.67
CA ARG A 53 -14.33 -1.32 -6.65
C ARG A 53 -14.98 0.04 -6.43
N HIS A 54 -14.25 0.99 -5.82
CA HIS A 54 -14.75 2.34 -5.54
C HIS A 54 -14.25 3.38 -6.56
N PHE A 55 -13.05 3.20 -7.10
CA PHE A 55 -12.39 4.13 -8.02
C PHE A 55 -12.24 3.53 -9.42
N ASP A 56 -12.50 4.35 -10.44
CA ASP A 56 -12.33 3.96 -11.84
C ASP A 56 -10.85 4.05 -12.23
N GLU A 57 -10.16 2.90 -12.26
CA GLU A 57 -8.76 2.76 -12.71
C GLU A 57 -7.76 3.76 -12.08
N PRO A 58 -7.72 3.93 -10.74
CA PRO A 58 -6.78 4.86 -10.13
C PRO A 58 -5.33 4.38 -10.27
N GLU A 59 -4.38 5.30 -10.32
CA GLU A 59 -2.97 4.95 -10.13
C GLU A 59 -2.68 4.89 -8.62
N LEU A 60 -2.28 3.72 -8.13
CA LEU A 60 -1.92 3.53 -6.73
C LEU A 60 -0.42 3.68 -6.57
N VAL A 61 0.01 4.60 -5.70
CA VAL A 61 1.41 4.78 -5.33
C VAL A 61 1.60 4.31 -3.90
N LEU A 62 2.62 3.48 -3.67
CA LEU A 62 3.04 3.03 -2.34
C LEU A 62 4.34 3.70 -1.97
N GLU A 63 4.39 4.29 -0.78
CA GLU A 63 5.54 5.01 -0.22
C GLU A 63 5.77 4.58 1.23
N VAL A 64 7.03 4.50 1.65
CA VAL A 64 7.38 4.39 3.07
C VAL A 64 7.62 5.80 3.60
N VAL A 65 6.86 6.18 4.63
CA VAL A 65 7.04 7.44 5.33
C VAL A 65 7.79 7.20 6.63
N GLU A 66 8.84 8.00 6.86
CA GLU A 66 9.61 7.94 8.09
C GLU A 66 8.96 8.81 9.17
N GLY A 67 8.74 8.22 10.35
CA GLY A 67 8.37 8.98 11.55
C GLY A 67 9.59 9.61 12.23
N LEU A 68 9.38 10.16 13.43
CA LEU A 68 10.47 10.74 14.24
C LEU A 68 11.45 9.66 14.71
N THR A 69 11.02 8.40 14.74
CA THR A 69 11.80 7.21 15.07
C THR A 69 11.64 6.14 13.99
N ALA A 70 12.60 5.21 13.93
CA ALA A 70 12.55 4.07 13.00
C ALA A 70 11.33 3.15 13.24
N GLU A 71 10.81 3.12 14.47
CA GLU A 71 9.64 2.32 14.82
C GLU A 71 8.32 2.94 14.33
N GLU A 72 8.33 4.26 14.11
CA GLU A 72 7.23 5.06 13.54
C GLU A 72 7.22 5.08 12.01
N GLN A 73 8.05 4.27 11.35
CA GLN A 73 7.94 4.08 9.91
C GLN A 73 6.58 3.45 9.56
N GLY A 74 5.95 4.02 8.55
CA GLY A 74 4.66 3.58 8.02
C GLY A 74 4.65 3.52 6.50
N LEU A 75 3.58 3.00 5.94
CA LEU A 75 3.28 2.97 4.52
C LEU A 75 2.13 3.93 4.24
N VAL A 76 2.27 4.69 3.16
CA VAL A 76 1.18 5.47 2.59
C VAL A 76 0.83 4.86 1.24
N VAL A 77 -0.45 4.57 1.05
CA VAL A 77 -1.05 4.27 -0.25
C VAL A 77 -1.74 5.53 -0.75
N SER A 78 -1.22 6.14 -1.80
CA SER A 78 -1.84 7.29 -2.45
C SER A 78 -2.64 6.85 -3.67
N ILE A 79 -3.96 7.05 -3.61
CA ILE A 79 -4.89 6.82 -4.70
C ILE A 79 -4.89 8.07 -5.58
N ASN A 80 -4.19 8.03 -6.71
CA ASN A 80 -4.18 9.13 -7.66
C ASN A 80 -5.37 8.99 -8.60
N THR A 81 -6.23 10.01 -8.65
CA THR A 81 -7.45 10.01 -9.46
C THR A 81 -7.64 11.33 -10.19
N ASP A 82 -8.26 11.27 -11.37
CA ASP A 82 -8.69 12.42 -12.16
C ASP A 82 -10.13 12.87 -11.82
N LEU A 83 -10.75 12.24 -10.81
CA LEU A 83 -12.09 12.60 -10.35
C LEU A 83 -12.10 14.00 -9.70
N PRO A 84 -13.23 14.73 -9.79
CA PRO A 84 -13.41 15.96 -9.03
C PRO A 84 -13.22 15.71 -7.52
N PRO A 85 -12.60 16.64 -6.77
CA PRO A 85 -12.29 16.42 -5.36
C PRO A 85 -13.49 15.99 -4.50
N GLU A 86 -14.66 16.61 -4.70
CA GLU A 86 -15.88 16.24 -3.97
C GLU A 86 -16.33 14.80 -4.26
N GLU A 87 -16.16 14.32 -5.49
CA GLU A 87 -16.51 12.95 -5.87
C GLU A 87 -15.48 11.95 -5.36
N ALA A 88 -14.19 12.28 -5.46
CA ALA A 88 -13.10 11.46 -4.94
C ALA A 88 -13.21 11.28 -3.42
N MET A 89 -13.50 12.37 -2.67
CA MET A 89 -13.76 12.30 -1.23
C MET A 89 -14.99 11.45 -0.90
N ALA A 90 -16.09 11.61 -1.64
CA ALA A 90 -17.29 10.79 -1.41
C ALA A 90 -17.06 9.30 -1.68
N ARG A 91 -16.17 8.94 -2.63
CA ARG A 91 -15.75 7.56 -2.88
C ARG A 91 -14.81 7.04 -1.80
N MET A 92 -13.91 7.89 -1.30
CA MET A 92 -13.02 7.57 -0.17
C MET A 92 -13.82 7.30 1.10
N ASP A 93 -14.80 8.17 1.44
CA ASP A 93 -15.67 7.97 2.61
C ASP A 93 -16.39 6.61 2.54
N ARG A 94 -16.90 6.22 1.36
CA ARG A 94 -17.53 4.90 1.18
C ARG A 94 -16.56 3.75 1.31
N PHE A 95 -15.36 3.88 0.75
CA PHE A 95 -14.30 2.89 0.91
C PHE A 95 -13.95 2.70 2.40
N ASP A 96 -13.90 3.80 3.15
CA ASP A 96 -13.62 3.76 4.58
C ASP A 96 -14.73 3.08 5.37
N GLU A 97 -15.99 3.49 5.13
CA GLU A 97 -17.16 2.95 5.80
C GLU A 97 -17.44 1.47 5.46
N GLU A 98 -17.17 1.04 4.22
CA GLU A 98 -17.50 -0.31 3.75
C GLU A 98 -16.36 -1.32 4.00
N TRP A 99 -15.11 -0.88 4.11
CA TRP A 99 -13.97 -1.77 4.23
C TRP A 99 -12.91 -1.31 5.22
N TRP A 100 -12.35 -0.11 5.06
CA TRP A 100 -11.12 0.26 5.79
C TRP A 100 -11.31 0.28 7.31
N VAL A 101 -12.45 0.78 7.80
CA VAL A 101 -12.75 0.86 9.24
C VAL A 101 -12.74 -0.52 9.91
N ASP A 102 -13.18 -1.57 9.20
CA ASP A 102 -13.24 -2.94 9.73
C ASP A 102 -11.88 -3.65 9.74
N VAL A 103 -10.94 -3.20 8.92
CA VAL A 103 -9.65 -3.89 8.71
C VAL A 103 -8.43 -3.10 9.15
N GLN A 104 -8.54 -1.79 9.41
CA GLN A 104 -7.42 -0.92 9.77
C GLN A 104 -6.65 -1.38 11.02
N ASP A 105 -7.30 -2.09 11.95
CA ASP A 105 -6.61 -2.68 13.12
C ASP A 105 -5.54 -3.70 12.70
N ARG A 106 -5.73 -4.39 11.56
CA ARG A 106 -4.74 -5.31 10.98
C ARG A 106 -3.51 -4.56 10.46
N ALA A 107 -3.64 -3.27 10.14
CA ALA A 107 -2.54 -2.40 9.74
C ALA A 107 -1.65 -1.99 10.92
N GLN A 108 -2.09 -2.17 12.17
CA GLN A 108 -1.34 -1.79 13.37
C GLN A 108 -0.91 -0.31 13.37
N GLY A 109 -1.69 0.57 12.73
CA GLY A 109 -1.34 1.98 12.55
C GLY A 109 -0.14 2.24 11.61
N ARG A 110 0.32 1.23 10.86
CA ARG A 110 1.46 1.32 9.93
C ARG A 110 1.05 1.55 8.48
N VAL A 111 -0.22 1.56 8.15
CA VAL A 111 -0.71 1.83 6.79
C VAL A 111 -1.69 2.98 6.87
N CYS A 112 -1.48 3.98 6.02
CA CYS A 112 -2.41 5.05 5.74
C CYS A 112 -2.81 4.94 4.27
N ILE A 113 -4.09 5.15 3.97
CA ILE A 113 -4.61 5.20 2.60
C ILE A 113 -5.17 6.60 2.42
N ASP A 114 -4.73 7.29 1.38
CA ASP A 114 -5.10 8.68 1.11
C ASP A 114 -5.43 8.86 -0.39
N VAL A 115 -6.18 9.91 -0.72
CA VAL A 115 -6.60 10.22 -2.08
C VAL A 115 -5.96 11.53 -2.54
N GLU A 116 -5.23 11.46 -3.65
CA GLU A 116 -4.51 12.59 -4.23
C GLU A 116 -5.18 13.02 -5.54
N PHE A 117 -5.40 14.34 -5.68
CA PHE A 117 -6.06 14.95 -6.84
C PHE A 117 -5.02 15.39 -7.88
N ARG A 118 -5.26 15.04 -9.15
CA ARG A 118 -4.41 15.47 -10.28
C ARG A 118 -4.92 16.72 -11.01
#